data_AF-A0A349K0Z3-F1
#
_entry.id   AF-A0A349K0Z3-F1
#
_cell.length_a   1.000
_cell.length_b   1.000
_cell.length_c   1.000
_cell.angle_alpha   90.00
_cell.angle_beta   90.00
_cell.angle_gamma   90.00
#
_symmetry.space_group_name_H-M   'P 1'
#
loop_
_entity.id
_entity.type
_entity.pdbx_description
1 polymer ?
#
loop_
_entity_poly.entity_id
_entity_poly.type
_entity_poly.pdbx_seq_one_letter_code
_entity_poly.pdbx_strand_id
1 'polypeptide(L)'
;NGLISSLTDATFEGWVTVDSSNGGGWTRLFDFGSTMPGGLNGEITGPGNTNGGGTQGLDYIMLSASRGGNYDQQRIEIRNEDPAGGGVNTFDSDVVTVFGEQIHFAVTVRDLGDGTTEINYWRDGTQQTSNAIAQTTLSEINDVNNWLGRSTWINDGTLDGTFEEFRIYDKTLTPEEVAESLAQGPDLPDEGNVRITDVHYDKATDNLSISWESEAGMLYNLRSELDPGSATPLDWPIHGDNTEMAATPPENTLTIPLPADLTRLFVIEGFEAPPVILFNDDLESGVQGWTTLVNDAVGNTLWEFGTPGGSTGPLSGADNSANAWSTNLGDYGPDSSIALRSPAIDLSTVTRAELTFEVFRDADGFGDSAFLRFLRASDFVQLGGETPLDLSVFDIDFSTIRIAVVPEAIGENVIIEWNFISDSTPDAFSGLTIDNINVADSN
;
A
#
# COMPACT_ATOMS: atom_id res chain seq x y z
N ASN A 1 -5.20 -6.23 -27.64
CA ASN A 1 -5.86 -4.95 -27.95
C ASN A 1 -7.35 -5.10 -27.70
N GLY A 2 -8.02 -4.07 -27.17
CA GLY A 2 -9.32 -4.18 -26.48
C GLY A 2 -9.37 -3.40 -25.16
N LEU A 3 -8.49 -2.41 -25.01
CA LEU A 3 -8.29 -1.63 -23.79
C LEU A 3 -9.50 -0.73 -23.50
N ILE A 4 -10.00 -0.04 -24.52
CA ILE A 4 -11.13 0.89 -24.39
C ILE A 4 -12.44 0.31 -24.90
N SER A 5 -12.38 -0.60 -25.88
CA SER A 5 -13.59 -1.22 -26.43
C SER A 5 -14.27 -2.21 -25.48
N SER A 6 -13.59 -2.61 -24.40
CA SER A 6 -14.16 -3.40 -23.31
C SER A 6 -14.87 -2.55 -22.24
N LEU A 7 -14.71 -1.22 -22.28
CA LEU A 7 -15.30 -0.29 -21.32
C LEU A 7 -16.68 0.19 -21.81
N THR A 8 -17.59 0.45 -20.87
CA THR A 8 -18.88 1.11 -21.15
C THR A 8 -18.75 2.62 -21.00
N ASP A 9 -18.27 3.05 -19.84
CA ASP A 9 -17.90 4.42 -19.54
C ASP A 9 -16.38 4.50 -19.36
N ALA A 10 -15.77 5.64 -19.65
CA ALA A 10 -14.35 5.83 -19.44
C ALA A 10 -13.97 7.29 -19.12
N THR A 11 -12.79 7.45 -18.50
CA THR A 11 -12.07 8.73 -18.46
C THR A 11 -10.62 8.53 -18.86
N PHE A 12 -10.16 9.31 -19.82
CA PHE A 12 -8.74 9.41 -20.23
C PHE A 12 -8.16 10.67 -19.63
N GLU A 13 -7.23 10.54 -18.69
CA GLU A 13 -6.63 11.65 -17.96
C GLU A 13 -5.11 11.63 -18.10
N GLY A 14 -4.46 12.79 -18.14
CA GLY A 14 -3.01 12.83 -18.16
C GLY A 14 -2.40 14.19 -17.83
N TRP A 15 -1.12 14.12 -17.46
CA TRP A 15 -0.22 15.27 -17.27
C TRP A 15 0.85 15.18 -18.34
N VAL A 16 0.88 16.20 -19.19
CA VAL A 16 1.73 16.21 -20.37
C VAL A 16 2.30 17.59 -20.61
N THR A 17 3.56 17.66 -20.96
CA THR A 17 4.24 18.86 -21.41
C THR A 17 4.37 18.81 -22.93
N VAL A 18 3.84 19.81 -23.65
CA VAL A 18 4.14 19.96 -25.09
C VAL A 18 5.45 20.75 -25.18
N ASP A 19 6.53 20.10 -25.58
CA ASP A 19 7.88 20.67 -25.50
C ASP A 19 8.14 21.67 -26.63
N SER A 20 7.63 21.41 -27.84
CA SER A 20 7.74 22.34 -28.96
C SER A 20 6.77 22.05 -30.11
N SER A 21 6.76 22.93 -31.12
CA SER A 21 6.04 22.71 -32.37
C SER A 21 6.75 21.76 -33.36
N ASN A 22 7.93 21.23 -33.03
CA ASN A 22 8.71 20.37 -33.93
C ASN A 22 8.01 19.04 -34.22
N GLY A 23 7.05 18.64 -33.37
CA GLY A 23 6.22 17.46 -33.60
C GLY A 23 5.35 17.53 -34.87
N GLY A 24 5.21 18.72 -35.46
CA GLY A 24 4.47 18.92 -36.70
C GLY A 24 3.01 19.28 -36.44
N GLY A 25 2.15 19.01 -37.44
CA GLY A 25 0.72 19.29 -37.34
C GLY A 25 -0.09 18.05 -37.02
N TRP A 26 -1.26 18.24 -36.41
CA TRP A 26 -2.17 17.16 -35.98
C TRP A 26 -1.56 16.18 -34.99
N THR A 27 -0.61 16.66 -34.18
CA THR A 27 -0.05 15.89 -33.08
C THR A 27 -1.14 15.50 -32.07
N ARG A 28 -1.02 14.32 -31.47
CA ARG A 28 -2.00 13.75 -30.53
C ARG A 28 -1.43 13.72 -29.12
N LEU A 29 -2.27 13.99 -28.13
CA LEU A 29 -1.97 13.62 -26.74
C LEU A 29 -2.20 12.12 -26.58
N PHE A 30 -3.40 11.64 -26.93
CA PHE A 30 -3.68 10.21 -27.10
C PHE A 30 -4.48 9.94 -28.38
N ASP A 31 -4.38 8.73 -28.91
CA ASP A 31 -5.11 8.24 -30.08
C ASP A 31 -5.22 6.71 -29.99
N PHE A 32 -6.44 6.22 -29.71
CA PHE A 32 -6.73 4.80 -29.53
C PHE A 32 -7.69 4.34 -30.62
N GLY A 33 -7.24 3.41 -31.48
CA GLY A 33 -7.99 3.07 -32.69
C GLY A 33 -7.25 2.19 -33.70
N SER A 34 -7.74 2.19 -34.94
CA SER A 34 -7.24 1.38 -36.05
C SER A 34 -6.83 2.25 -37.24
N THR A 35 -5.77 1.83 -37.92
CA THR A 35 -5.38 2.40 -39.22
C THR A 35 -5.93 1.54 -40.34
N MET A 36 -6.17 2.11 -41.52
CA MET A 36 -6.49 1.36 -42.74
C MET A 36 -5.48 0.21 -42.93
N PRO A 37 -5.93 -1.05 -43.15
CA PRO A 37 -7.24 -1.45 -43.66
C PRO A 37 -8.37 -1.60 -42.64
N GLY A 38 -8.13 -1.32 -41.35
CA GLY A 38 -9.14 -1.39 -40.29
C GLY A 38 -9.20 -2.74 -39.57
N GLY A 39 -10.10 -2.84 -38.60
CA GLY A 39 -10.26 -3.97 -37.70
C GLY A 39 -8.93 -4.47 -37.13
N LEU A 40 -8.81 -5.80 -37.00
CA LEU A 40 -7.59 -6.46 -36.50
C LEU A 40 -6.34 -6.21 -37.36
N ASN A 41 -6.52 -5.97 -38.66
CA ASN A 41 -5.39 -5.73 -39.57
C ASN A 41 -4.90 -4.27 -39.51
N GLY A 42 -5.60 -3.39 -38.78
CA GLY A 42 -5.26 -1.99 -38.64
C GLY A 42 -4.18 -1.68 -37.61
N GLU A 43 -3.63 -2.69 -36.95
CA GLU A 43 -2.53 -2.57 -35.98
C GLU A 43 -1.19 -2.28 -36.68
N ILE A 44 -0.53 -1.18 -36.34
CA ILE A 44 0.80 -0.87 -36.88
C ILE A 44 1.87 -1.60 -36.06
N THR A 45 2.25 -2.78 -36.55
CA THR A 45 3.23 -3.67 -35.90
C THR A 45 4.69 -3.25 -36.08
N GLY A 46 4.95 -2.17 -36.82
CA GLY A 46 6.31 -1.65 -36.98
C GLY A 46 6.38 -0.37 -37.84
N PRO A 47 7.54 0.32 -37.82
CA PRO A 47 7.72 1.57 -38.56
C PRO A 47 7.42 1.43 -40.06
N GLY A 48 6.46 2.22 -40.55
CA GLY A 48 6.07 2.24 -41.96
C GLY A 48 5.27 1.04 -42.46
N ASN A 49 4.88 0.11 -41.57
CA ASN A 49 4.07 -1.04 -41.95
C ASN A 49 2.57 -0.71 -41.86
N THR A 50 1.89 -0.61 -43.00
CA THR A 50 0.42 -0.41 -43.07
C THR A 50 -0.37 -1.71 -43.19
N ASN A 51 0.27 -2.87 -43.06
CA ASN A 51 -0.33 -4.20 -43.30
C ASN A 51 -1.08 -4.31 -44.64
N GLY A 52 -0.56 -3.63 -45.67
CA GLY A 52 -1.18 -3.60 -47.00
C GLY A 52 -2.34 -2.59 -47.15
N GLY A 53 -2.64 -1.80 -46.12
CA GLY A 53 -3.58 -0.69 -46.16
C GLY A 53 -2.93 0.67 -46.49
N GLY A 54 -3.70 1.73 -46.25
CA GLY A 54 -3.29 3.12 -46.42
C GLY A 54 -2.84 3.77 -45.10
N THR A 55 -2.80 5.09 -45.09
CA THR A 55 -2.34 5.90 -43.94
C THR A 55 -3.48 6.52 -43.14
N GLN A 56 -4.73 6.23 -43.48
CA GLN A 56 -5.92 6.84 -42.89
C GLN A 56 -6.28 6.10 -41.61
N GLY A 57 -6.59 6.82 -40.52
CA GLY A 57 -7.27 6.23 -39.37
C GLY A 57 -8.72 5.91 -39.73
N LEU A 58 -9.21 4.72 -39.39
CA LEU A 58 -10.58 4.29 -39.71
C LEU A 58 -11.49 4.41 -38.49
N ASP A 59 -11.10 3.85 -37.35
CA ASP A 59 -11.80 4.06 -36.09
C ASP A 59 -10.83 4.57 -35.05
N TYR A 60 -11.23 5.56 -34.26
CA TYR A 60 -10.44 5.99 -33.11
C TYR A 60 -11.23 6.93 -32.20
N ILE A 61 -10.75 7.06 -30.97
CA ILE A 61 -10.96 8.24 -30.14
C ILE A 61 -9.61 8.92 -29.90
N MET A 62 -9.55 10.24 -30.04
CA MET A 62 -8.32 11.00 -29.88
C MET A 62 -8.55 12.36 -29.23
N LEU A 63 -7.51 12.87 -28.58
CA LEU A 63 -7.36 14.28 -28.23
C LEU A 63 -6.09 14.82 -28.90
N SER A 64 -6.23 15.88 -29.71
CA SER A 64 -5.11 16.50 -30.40
C SER A 64 -4.43 17.59 -29.56
N ALA A 65 -3.11 17.68 -29.63
CA ALA A 65 -2.34 18.81 -29.10
C ALA A 65 -2.38 20.02 -30.04
N SER A 66 -2.60 19.77 -31.34
CA SER A 66 -2.72 20.79 -32.38
C SER A 66 -3.81 20.45 -33.39
N ARG A 67 -4.42 21.48 -33.98
CA ARG A 67 -5.30 21.35 -35.15
C ARG A 67 -4.61 21.93 -36.37
N GLY A 68 -4.29 21.09 -37.36
CA GLY A 68 -3.29 21.45 -38.36
C GLY A 68 -1.96 21.76 -37.64
N GLY A 69 -1.29 22.86 -38.00
CA GLY A 69 -0.07 23.31 -37.31
C GLY A 69 -0.28 24.27 -36.14
N ASN A 70 -1.52 24.49 -35.70
CA ASN A 70 -1.83 25.46 -34.65
C ASN A 70 -1.98 24.76 -33.29
N TYR A 71 -1.03 24.99 -32.38
CA TYR A 71 -1.02 24.43 -31.02
C TYR A 71 -1.93 25.20 -30.05
N ASP A 72 -2.50 26.33 -30.46
CA ASP A 72 -3.53 27.03 -29.70
C ASP A 72 -4.92 26.45 -29.94
N GLN A 73 -5.02 25.32 -30.65
CA GLN A 73 -6.27 24.66 -31.01
C GLN A 73 -6.17 23.16 -30.81
N GLN A 74 -7.17 22.59 -30.16
CA GLN A 74 -7.26 21.16 -29.87
C GLN A 74 -8.56 20.60 -30.41
N ARG A 75 -8.57 19.29 -30.63
CA ARG A 75 -9.74 18.56 -31.09
C ARG A 75 -9.86 17.25 -30.34
N ILE A 76 -11.07 16.98 -29.86
CA ILE A 76 -11.51 15.61 -29.66
C ILE A 76 -12.16 15.14 -30.95
N GLU A 77 -11.76 13.98 -31.45
CA GLU A 77 -12.47 13.29 -32.52
C GLU A 77 -12.72 11.86 -32.09
N ILE A 78 -13.97 11.45 -32.23
CA ILE A 78 -14.34 10.05 -32.22
C ILE A 78 -14.88 9.70 -33.60
N ARG A 79 -14.29 8.66 -34.17
CA ARG A 79 -14.48 8.23 -35.55
C ARG A 79 -14.80 6.75 -35.56
N ASN A 80 -15.83 6.37 -36.30
CA ASN A 80 -16.21 4.99 -36.55
C ASN A 80 -16.54 4.84 -38.05
N GLU A 81 -15.55 4.43 -38.84
CA GLU A 81 -15.67 4.27 -40.30
C GLU A 81 -15.27 2.86 -40.78
N ASP A 82 -15.08 1.90 -39.86
CA ASP A 82 -14.95 0.48 -40.18
C ASP A 82 -15.88 -0.40 -39.32
N PRO A 83 -17.06 -0.81 -39.85
CA PRO A 83 -17.51 -0.58 -41.23
C PRO A 83 -17.96 0.87 -41.47
N ALA A 84 -17.87 1.32 -42.72
CA ALA A 84 -18.22 2.69 -43.09
C ALA A 84 -19.65 3.08 -42.69
N GLY A 85 -19.81 4.32 -42.22
CA GLY A 85 -21.11 4.90 -41.88
C GLY A 85 -21.45 5.03 -40.39
N GLY A 86 -20.54 4.67 -39.48
CA GLY A 86 -20.66 4.99 -38.04
C GLY A 86 -20.46 6.48 -37.75
N GLY A 87 -19.69 7.17 -38.60
CA GLY A 87 -19.59 8.63 -38.65
C GLY A 87 -18.38 9.22 -37.95
N VAL A 88 -18.31 10.55 -37.96
CA VAL A 88 -17.21 11.35 -37.42
C VAL A 88 -17.79 12.48 -36.59
N ASN A 89 -17.45 12.51 -35.30
CA ASN A 89 -17.85 13.57 -34.38
C ASN A 89 -16.61 14.30 -33.89
N THR A 90 -16.57 15.62 -34.09
CA THR A 90 -15.42 16.47 -33.71
C THR A 90 -15.85 17.57 -32.76
N PHE A 91 -15.10 17.76 -31.68
CA PHE A 91 -15.33 18.80 -30.67
C PHE A 91 -14.04 19.61 -30.52
N ASP A 92 -14.08 20.86 -30.97
CA ASP A 92 -12.91 21.72 -31.05
C ASP A 92 -12.84 22.66 -29.83
N SER A 93 -11.62 22.94 -29.37
CA SER A 93 -11.33 23.97 -28.38
C SER A 93 -10.15 24.84 -28.83
N ASP A 94 -10.09 26.07 -28.35
CA ASP A 94 -9.08 27.06 -28.73
C ASP A 94 -8.28 27.51 -27.49
N VAL A 95 -7.65 26.55 -26.81
CA VAL A 95 -6.81 26.84 -25.63
C VAL A 95 -5.35 27.00 -26.07
N VAL A 96 -4.78 28.17 -25.75
CA VAL A 96 -3.38 28.49 -26.02
C VAL A 96 -2.46 27.49 -25.34
N THR A 97 -1.48 26.96 -26.08
CA THR A 97 -0.46 26.07 -25.52
C THR A 97 0.83 26.85 -25.35
N VAL A 98 1.29 26.97 -24.11
CA VAL A 98 2.63 27.47 -23.80
C VAL A 98 3.58 26.28 -23.82
N PHE A 99 4.54 26.28 -24.74
CA PHE A 99 5.50 25.19 -24.85
C PHE A 99 6.39 25.09 -23.60
N GLY A 100 6.66 23.87 -23.15
CA GLY A 100 7.44 23.56 -21.95
C GLY A 100 6.69 23.75 -20.63
N GLU A 101 5.40 24.11 -20.68
CA GLU A 101 4.53 24.09 -19.50
C GLU A 101 3.68 22.82 -19.51
N GLN A 102 3.61 22.14 -18.36
CA GLN A 102 2.76 20.99 -18.15
C GLN A 102 1.29 21.42 -18.23
N ILE A 103 0.50 20.59 -18.90
CA ILE A 103 -0.95 20.68 -18.93
C ILE A 103 -1.55 19.43 -18.29
N HIS A 104 -2.68 19.61 -17.61
CA HIS A 104 -3.56 18.52 -17.22
C HIS A 104 -4.72 18.44 -18.22
N PHE A 105 -5.06 17.24 -18.65
CA PHE A 105 -6.27 16.98 -19.41
C PHE A 105 -7.09 15.84 -18.83
N ALA A 106 -8.41 15.93 -18.96
CA ALA A 106 -9.31 14.81 -18.72
C ALA A 106 -10.39 14.78 -19.80
N VAL A 107 -10.58 13.64 -20.47
CA VAL A 107 -11.65 13.40 -21.45
C VAL A 107 -12.55 12.30 -20.91
N THR A 108 -13.81 12.62 -20.62
CA THR A 108 -14.78 11.63 -20.17
C THR A 108 -15.66 11.18 -21.32
N VAL A 109 -16.02 9.90 -21.30
CA VAL A 109 -16.88 9.23 -22.27
C VAL A 109 -17.94 8.47 -21.47
N ARG A 110 -19.22 8.76 -21.73
CA ARG A 110 -20.35 8.17 -21.00
C ARG A 110 -21.36 7.59 -21.97
N ASP A 111 -21.59 6.28 -21.92
CA ASP A 111 -22.62 5.63 -22.72
C ASP A 111 -24.03 6.12 -22.30
N LEU A 112 -24.84 6.49 -23.28
CA LEU A 112 -26.23 6.93 -23.06
C LEU A 112 -27.25 5.81 -23.22
N GLY A 113 -26.82 4.61 -23.62
CA GLY A 113 -27.64 3.41 -23.77
C GLY A 113 -28.50 3.37 -25.03
N ASP A 114 -28.31 4.33 -25.95
CA ASP A 114 -29.02 4.43 -27.22
C ASP A 114 -28.08 4.35 -28.45
N GLY A 115 -26.85 3.87 -28.24
CA GLY A 115 -25.80 3.82 -29.26
C GLY A 115 -25.05 5.15 -29.41
N THR A 116 -25.25 6.10 -28.50
CA THR A 116 -24.52 7.36 -28.46
C THR A 116 -23.74 7.50 -27.16
N THR A 117 -22.72 8.35 -27.18
CA THR A 117 -21.91 8.66 -26.00
C THR A 117 -21.89 10.17 -25.75
N GLU A 118 -21.88 10.56 -24.49
CA GLU A 118 -21.60 11.93 -24.06
C GLU A 118 -20.11 12.09 -23.78
N ILE A 119 -19.52 13.13 -24.37
CA ILE A 119 -18.11 13.48 -24.26
C ILE A 119 -17.97 14.83 -23.57
N ASN A 120 -17.08 14.88 -22.58
CA ASN A 120 -16.64 16.11 -21.95
C ASN A 120 -15.10 16.17 -21.94
N TYR A 121 -14.55 17.39 -21.90
CA TYR A 121 -13.11 17.62 -21.85
C TYR A 121 -12.77 18.78 -20.94
N TRP A 122 -11.79 18.57 -20.08
CA TRP A 122 -11.18 19.58 -19.22
C TRP A 122 -9.72 19.75 -19.58
N ARG A 123 -9.26 21.00 -19.55
CA ARG A 123 -7.85 21.37 -19.62
C ARG A 123 -7.54 22.31 -18.46
N ASP A 124 -6.56 21.93 -17.65
CA ASP A 124 -6.13 22.69 -16.46
C ASP A 124 -7.33 23.07 -15.56
N GLY A 125 -8.21 22.08 -15.33
CA GLY A 125 -9.41 22.23 -14.50
C GLY A 125 -10.57 23.00 -15.15
N THR A 126 -10.38 23.58 -16.34
CA THR A 126 -11.42 24.31 -17.06
C THR A 126 -12.08 23.43 -18.12
N GLN A 127 -13.39 23.27 -18.05
CA GLN A 127 -14.17 22.49 -19.02
C GLN A 127 -14.21 23.20 -20.39
N GLN A 128 -13.65 22.55 -21.41
CA GLN A 128 -13.59 23.03 -22.80
C GLN A 128 -14.71 22.46 -23.67
N THR A 129 -15.08 21.19 -23.43
CA THR A 129 -16.21 20.52 -24.09
C THR A 129 -17.21 20.09 -23.04
N SER A 130 -18.49 20.42 -23.26
CA SER A 130 -19.59 20.13 -22.33
C SER A 130 -20.74 19.40 -23.01
N ASN A 131 -21.10 18.25 -22.47
CA ASN A 131 -22.22 17.40 -22.83
C ASN A 131 -22.35 17.16 -24.35
N ALA A 132 -21.21 16.93 -25.01
CA ALA A 132 -21.17 16.79 -26.45
C ALA A 132 -21.53 15.37 -26.86
N ILE A 133 -22.39 15.19 -27.86
CA ILE A 133 -22.90 13.86 -28.22
C ILE A 133 -22.18 13.33 -29.46
N ALA A 134 -21.62 12.13 -29.34
CA ALA A 134 -21.12 11.36 -30.47
C ALA A 134 -22.06 10.20 -30.83
N GLN A 135 -22.14 9.88 -32.11
CA GLN A 135 -23.09 8.88 -32.64
C GLN A 135 -22.45 7.48 -32.72
N THR A 136 -21.69 7.12 -31.69
CA THR A 136 -21.03 5.81 -31.54
C THR A 136 -20.66 5.59 -30.07
N THR A 137 -20.30 4.37 -29.70
CA THR A 137 -19.83 4.01 -28.35
C THR A 137 -18.42 3.44 -28.39
N LEU A 138 -17.76 3.34 -27.23
CA LEU A 138 -16.41 2.77 -27.14
C LEU A 138 -16.34 1.32 -27.66
N SER A 139 -17.38 0.53 -27.43
CA SER A 139 -17.46 -0.86 -27.89
C SER A 139 -17.46 -1.02 -29.42
N GLU A 140 -17.73 0.06 -30.16
CA GLU A 140 -17.71 0.07 -31.62
C GLU A 140 -16.37 0.53 -32.20
N ILE A 141 -15.43 0.98 -31.36
CA ILE A 141 -14.10 1.43 -31.79
C ILE A 141 -13.14 0.25 -31.84
N ASN A 142 -12.53 0.01 -33.01
CA ASN A 142 -11.44 -0.95 -33.16
C ASN A 142 -10.14 -0.36 -32.58
N ASP A 143 -9.85 -0.59 -31.30
CA ASP A 143 -8.71 -0.02 -30.56
C ASP A 143 -7.44 -0.87 -30.61
N VAL A 144 -7.04 -1.24 -31.83
CA VAL A 144 -5.87 -2.10 -32.07
C VAL A 144 -4.52 -1.37 -31.94
N ASN A 145 -4.52 -0.04 -32.01
CA ASN A 145 -3.39 0.82 -31.68
C ASN A 145 -3.79 1.65 -30.47
N ASN A 146 -2.98 1.64 -29.42
CA ASN A 146 -3.21 2.44 -28.22
C ASN A 146 -2.00 3.34 -28.02
N TRP A 147 -2.06 4.57 -28.55
CA TRP A 147 -0.90 5.46 -28.61
C TRP A 147 -1.05 6.70 -27.75
N LEU A 148 0.06 7.06 -27.12
CA LEU A 148 0.32 8.38 -26.56
C LEU A 148 1.30 9.09 -27.50
N GLY A 149 1.06 10.37 -27.80
CA GLY A 149 1.96 11.17 -28.63
C GLY A 149 2.00 10.84 -30.12
N ARG A 150 1.16 9.92 -30.63
CA ARG A 150 1.15 9.49 -32.03
C ARG A 150 -0.28 9.33 -32.53
N SER A 151 -0.51 9.55 -33.83
CA SER A 151 -1.83 9.39 -34.45
C SER A 151 -2.00 8.11 -35.24
N THR A 152 -3.19 7.50 -35.14
CA THR A 152 -3.71 6.45 -36.05
C THR A 152 -3.75 6.91 -37.51
N TRP A 153 -3.76 8.21 -37.75
CA TRP A 153 -3.48 8.77 -39.06
C TRP A 153 -1.97 8.89 -39.30
N ILE A 154 -1.37 7.93 -40.00
CA ILE A 154 0.10 7.75 -40.09
C ILE A 154 0.85 9.00 -40.61
N ASN A 155 0.21 9.81 -41.45
CA ASN A 155 0.85 11.00 -42.03
C ASN A 155 0.85 12.23 -41.11
N ASP A 156 0.16 12.17 -39.97
CA ASP A 156 0.16 13.25 -39.00
C ASP A 156 1.47 13.28 -38.20
N GLY A 157 1.71 14.42 -37.56
CA GLY A 157 2.88 14.62 -36.71
C GLY A 157 2.88 13.72 -35.47
N THR A 158 4.07 13.48 -34.92
CA THR A 158 4.25 12.87 -33.60
C THR A 158 4.53 13.95 -32.58
N LEU A 159 3.89 13.89 -31.42
CA LEU A 159 4.08 14.87 -30.35
C LEU A 159 5.57 14.99 -29.97
N ASP A 160 6.06 16.22 -29.93
CA ASP A 160 7.29 16.57 -29.24
C ASP A 160 6.89 17.01 -27.84
N GLY A 161 6.91 16.08 -26.89
CA GLY A 161 6.37 16.28 -25.56
C GLY A 161 6.76 15.17 -24.58
N THR A 162 6.57 15.47 -23.30
CA THR A 162 6.88 14.59 -22.17
C THR A 162 5.59 14.28 -21.43
N PHE A 163 5.34 13.01 -21.12
CA PHE A 163 4.24 12.60 -20.25
C PHE A 163 4.78 12.36 -18.85
N GLU A 164 4.18 13.00 -17.86
CA GLU A 164 4.46 12.69 -16.47
C GLU A 164 3.57 11.57 -15.95
N GLU A 165 2.32 11.50 -16.40
CA GLU A 165 1.36 10.46 -15.99
C GLU A 165 0.22 10.34 -17.02
N PHE A 166 -0.35 9.14 -17.18
CA PHE A 166 -1.56 8.90 -17.97
C PHE A 166 -2.43 7.82 -17.32
N ARG A 167 -3.69 8.16 -17.05
CA ARG A 167 -4.66 7.34 -16.33
C ARG A 167 -5.85 7.01 -17.21
N ILE A 168 -6.34 5.78 -17.09
CA ILE A 168 -7.61 5.34 -17.67
C ILE A 168 -8.50 4.86 -16.53
N TYR A 169 -9.69 5.43 -16.42
CA TYR A 169 -10.73 5.00 -15.49
C TYR A 169 -11.84 4.29 -16.25
N ASP A 170 -12.43 3.26 -15.66
CA ASP A 170 -13.61 2.54 -16.15
C ASP A 170 -14.95 3.23 -15.80
N LYS A 171 -14.87 4.52 -15.48
CA LYS A 171 -16.00 5.39 -15.12
C LYS A 171 -15.84 6.78 -15.71
N THR A 172 -16.95 7.48 -15.85
CA THR A 172 -16.97 8.92 -16.08
C THR A 172 -16.65 9.64 -14.77
N LEU A 173 -15.50 10.34 -14.70
CA LEU A 173 -15.19 11.21 -13.57
C LEU A 173 -16.14 12.41 -13.51
N THR A 174 -16.57 12.81 -12.31
CA THR A 174 -17.33 14.05 -12.12
C THR A 174 -16.43 15.28 -12.23
N PRO A 175 -16.98 16.49 -12.45
CA PRO A 175 -16.18 17.72 -12.45
C PRO A 175 -15.37 17.91 -11.15
N GLU A 176 -15.94 17.51 -10.01
CA GLU A 176 -15.27 17.55 -8.71
C GLU A 176 -14.10 16.54 -8.66
N GLU A 177 -14.31 15.30 -9.12
CA GLU A 177 -13.25 14.29 -9.17
C GLU A 177 -12.10 14.70 -10.10
N VAL A 178 -12.40 15.31 -11.25
CA VAL A 178 -11.37 15.87 -12.15
C VAL A 178 -10.59 17.00 -11.47
N ALA A 179 -11.26 17.88 -10.73
CA ALA A 179 -10.61 18.97 -10.01
C ALA A 179 -9.75 18.47 -8.84
N GLU A 180 -10.20 17.42 -8.14
CA GLU A 180 -9.44 16.76 -7.08
C GLU A 180 -8.21 16.05 -7.66
N SER A 181 -8.36 15.31 -8.77
CA SER A 181 -7.25 14.64 -9.45
C SER A 181 -6.18 15.65 -9.91
N LEU A 182 -6.60 16.77 -10.52
CA LEU A 182 -5.71 17.88 -10.86
C LEU A 182 -4.96 18.43 -9.64
N ALA A 183 -5.66 18.62 -8.51
CA ALA A 183 -5.05 19.15 -7.29
C ALA A 183 -4.05 18.18 -6.65
N GLN A 184 -4.26 16.87 -6.79
CA GLN A 184 -3.30 15.83 -6.38
C GLN A 184 -2.07 15.81 -7.29
N GLY A 185 -2.26 16.08 -8.58
CA GLY A 185 -1.18 16.12 -9.57
C GLY A 185 -0.85 14.73 -10.14
N PRO A 186 0.23 14.63 -10.93
CA PRO A 186 0.60 13.41 -11.64
C PRO A 186 1.01 12.29 -10.68
N ASP A 187 1.61 12.62 -9.55
CA ASP A 187 2.01 11.65 -8.54
C ASP A 187 0.76 11.08 -7.84
N LEU A 188 0.55 9.77 -7.93
CA LEU A 188 -0.45 9.10 -7.10
C LEU A 188 0.03 9.13 -5.63
N PRO A 189 -0.84 9.42 -4.65
CA PRO A 189 -0.44 9.33 -3.25
C PRO A 189 0.06 7.92 -2.92
N ASP A 190 1.22 7.82 -2.27
CA ASP A 190 1.86 6.60 -1.78
C ASP A 190 1.04 5.93 -0.65
N GLU A 191 -0.23 5.61 -0.89
CA GLU A 191 -1.02 4.82 0.04
C GLU A 191 -0.64 3.34 -0.09
N GLY A 192 0.55 2.99 0.40
CA GLY A 192 1.01 1.61 0.59
C GLY A 192 1.25 0.80 -0.69
N ASN A 193 1.26 1.46 -1.87
CA ASN A 193 1.55 0.79 -3.13
C ASN A 193 3.06 0.71 -3.36
N VAL A 194 3.55 -0.47 -3.73
CA VAL A 194 4.95 -0.66 -4.12
C VAL A 194 5.21 0.07 -5.44
N ARG A 195 6.11 1.06 -5.42
CA ARG A 195 6.48 1.83 -6.60
C ARG A 195 7.53 1.08 -7.43
N ILE A 196 7.16 0.72 -8.67
CA ILE A 196 8.12 0.24 -9.66
C ILE A 196 9.01 1.41 -10.11
N THR A 197 10.33 1.25 -10.00
CA THR A 197 11.32 2.28 -10.32
C THR A 197 11.96 2.08 -11.69
N ASP A 198 12.10 0.82 -12.15
CA ASP A 198 12.62 0.48 -13.48
C ASP A 198 12.08 -0.87 -13.96
N VAL A 199 11.96 -1.00 -15.29
CA VAL A 199 11.71 -2.27 -15.97
C VAL A 199 12.64 -2.36 -17.17
N HIS A 200 13.64 -3.23 -17.06
CA HIS A 200 14.72 -3.33 -18.04
C HIS A 200 14.76 -4.71 -18.72
N TYR A 201 14.73 -4.72 -20.05
CA TYR A 201 15.00 -5.90 -20.85
C TYR A 201 16.44 -5.90 -21.38
N ASP A 202 17.24 -6.90 -20.97
CA ASP A 202 18.58 -7.14 -21.52
C ASP A 202 18.52 -8.16 -22.66
N LYS A 203 18.67 -7.68 -23.89
CA LYS A 203 18.67 -8.48 -25.12
C LYS A 203 19.85 -9.46 -25.22
N ALA A 204 20.99 -9.20 -24.56
CA ALA A 204 22.16 -10.06 -24.63
C ALA A 204 21.97 -11.35 -23.82
N THR A 205 21.27 -11.24 -22.69
CA THR A 205 20.97 -12.38 -21.80
C THR A 205 19.55 -12.89 -21.91
N ASP A 206 18.67 -12.15 -22.60
CA ASP A 206 17.22 -12.40 -22.71
C ASP A 206 16.51 -12.40 -21.36
N ASN A 207 16.89 -11.44 -20.50
CA ASN A 207 16.35 -11.31 -19.14
C ASN A 207 15.53 -10.03 -19.00
N LEU A 208 14.49 -10.11 -18.18
CA LEU A 208 13.70 -8.99 -17.69
C LEU A 208 14.09 -8.70 -16.24
N SER A 209 14.46 -7.45 -15.94
CA SER A 209 14.68 -6.97 -14.58
C SER A 209 13.58 -6.00 -14.21
N ILE A 210 13.02 -6.17 -13.01
CA ILE A 210 12.00 -5.28 -12.43
C ILE A 210 12.60 -4.75 -11.13
N SER A 211 12.62 -3.43 -10.98
CA SER A 211 13.13 -2.74 -9.80
C SER A 211 12.00 -1.97 -9.12
N TRP A 212 12.01 -1.93 -7.79
CA TRP A 212 10.99 -1.26 -7.01
C TRP A 212 11.53 -0.71 -5.69
N GLU A 213 10.90 0.35 -5.19
CA GLU A 213 11.21 0.94 -3.88
C GLU A 213 11.00 -0.09 -2.77
N SER A 214 11.96 -0.17 -1.85
CA SER A 214 12.03 -1.21 -0.83
C SER A 214 12.26 -0.64 0.57
N GLU A 215 11.51 -1.16 1.53
CA GLU A 215 11.52 -0.73 2.92
C GLU A 215 11.92 -1.86 3.88
N ALA A 216 12.68 -1.52 4.91
CA ALA A 216 13.11 -2.50 5.91
C ALA A 216 11.89 -3.08 6.62
N GLY A 217 11.87 -4.40 6.84
CA GLY A 217 10.73 -5.07 7.46
C GLY A 217 9.66 -5.52 6.47
N MET A 218 9.82 -5.26 5.17
CA MET A 218 8.91 -5.75 4.13
C MET A 218 9.38 -7.06 3.50
N LEU A 219 8.42 -7.84 3.00
CA LEU A 219 8.59 -8.94 2.07
C LEU A 219 7.87 -8.63 0.77
N TYR A 220 8.36 -9.21 -0.33
CA TYR A 220 7.82 -8.97 -1.66
C TYR A 220 7.51 -10.26 -2.41
N ASN A 221 6.39 -10.28 -3.14
CA ASN A 221 6.02 -11.33 -4.08
C ASN A 221 5.98 -10.77 -5.50
N LEU A 222 6.43 -11.56 -6.48
CA LEU A 222 6.14 -11.31 -7.89
C LEU A 222 4.94 -12.16 -8.31
N ARG A 223 3.86 -11.51 -8.71
CA ARG A 223 2.66 -12.14 -9.28
C ARG A 223 2.57 -11.86 -10.77
N SER A 224 1.93 -12.75 -11.51
CA SER A 224 1.76 -12.56 -12.96
C SER A 224 0.52 -13.20 -13.54
N GLU A 225 -0.02 -12.60 -14.59
CA GLU A 225 -1.16 -13.12 -15.34
C GLU A 225 -1.10 -12.68 -16.81
N LEU A 226 -1.77 -13.43 -17.70
CA LEU A 226 -1.92 -13.10 -19.11
C LEU A 226 -3.10 -12.17 -19.39
N ASP A 227 -4.19 -12.37 -18.64
CA ASP A 227 -5.45 -11.63 -18.77
C ASP A 227 -5.72 -10.83 -17.48
N PRO A 228 -5.61 -9.48 -17.50
CA PRO A 228 -5.86 -8.67 -16.32
C PRO A 228 -7.30 -8.75 -15.80
N GLY A 229 -8.25 -9.22 -16.60
CA GLY A 229 -9.64 -9.43 -16.18
C GLY A 229 -9.89 -10.74 -15.44
N SER A 230 -8.89 -11.63 -15.31
CA SER A 230 -9.10 -12.96 -14.70
C SER A 230 -9.36 -12.90 -13.20
N ALA A 231 -8.68 -12.00 -12.50
CA ALA A 231 -8.78 -11.73 -11.06
C ALA A 231 -8.14 -10.37 -10.72
N THR A 232 -8.33 -9.91 -9.48
CA THR A 232 -7.62 -8.71 -9.02
C THR A 232 -6.10 -8.99 -8.96
N PRO A 233 -5.24 -7.97 -9.14
CA PRO A 233 -3.79 -8.20 -9.23
C PRO A 233 -3.16 -8.89 -8.00
N LEU A 234 -3.69 -8.67 -6.80
CA LEU A 234 -3.22 -9.35 -5.58
C LEU A 234 -3.63 -10.83 -5.51
N ASP A 235 -4.66 -11.23 -6.25
CA ASP A 235 -5.10 -12.61 -6.37
C ASP A 235 -4.40 -13.37 -7.52
N TRP A 236 -3.56 -12.69 -8.33
CA TRP A 236 -2.83 -13.34 -9.41
C TRP A 236 -1.86 -14.39 -8.87
N PRO A 237 -1.60 -15.49 -9.61
CA PRO A 237 -0.65 -16.51 -9.19
C PRO A 237 0.78 -15.95 -9.04
N ILE A 238 1.52 -16.49 -8.08
CA ILE A 238 2.96 -16.24 -7.93
C ILE A 238 3.69 -16.69 -9.19
N HIS A 239 4.57 -15.84 -9.70
CA HIS A 239 5.39 -16.13 -10.86
C HIS A 239 6.66 -16.88 -10.44
N GLY A 240 6.71 -18.19 -10.70
CA GLY A 240 7.84 -19.04 -10.30
C GLY A 240 7.94 -19.18 -8.79
N ASP A 241 9.16 -19.09 -8.25
CA ASP A 241 9.45 -19.18 -6.80
C ASP A 241 9.68 -17.79 -6.16
N ASN A 242 9.24 -16.72 -6.83
CA ASN A 242 9.47 -15.33 -6.41
C ASN A 242 8.46 -14.89 -5.35
N THR A 243 8.51 -15.53 -4.19
CA THR A 243 7.64 -15.28 -3.03
C THR A 243 8.48 -14.94 -1.81
N GLU A 244 7.92 -14.16 -0.87
CA GLU A 244 8.52 -13.80 0.41
C GLU A 244 9.97 -13.29 0.28
N MET A 245 10.24 -12.50 -0.78
CA MET A 245 11.55 -11.96 -1.05
C MET A 245 11.87 -10.88 0.00
N ALA A 246 12.98 -11.05 0.71
CA ALA A 246 13.42 -10.09 1.71
C ALA A 246 13.68 -8.72 1.10
N ALA A 247 13.26 -7.67 1.80
CA ALA A 247 13.58 -6.30 1.45
C ALA A 247 15.09 -6.05 1.38
N THR A 248 15.51 -5.28 0.38
CA THR A 248 16.87 -4.72 0.26
C THR A 248 16.81 -3.19 0.11
N PRO A 249 16.50 -2.44 1.17
CA PRO A 249 16.35 -0.99 1.06
C PRO A 249 17.60 -0.29 0.49
N PRO A 250 17.44 0.78 -0.30
CA PRO A 250 16.16 1.44 -0.63
C PRO A 250 15.43 0.85 -1.84
N GLU A 251 16.00 -0.15 -2.53
CA GLU A 251 15.45 -0.65 -3.79
C GLU A 251 15.74 -2.15 -3.93
N ASN A 252 14.71 -2.93 -4.23
CA ASN A 252 14.86 -4.31 -4.67
C ASN A 252 14.95 -4.36 -6.19
N THR A 253 15.68 -5.35 -6.71
CA THR A 253 15.66 -5.70 -8.14
C THR A 253 15.58 -7.20 -8.29
N LEU A 254 14.59 -7.66 -9.06
CA LEU A 254 14.43 -9.06 -9.43
C LEU A 254 14.70 -9.23 -10.92
N THR A 255 15.60 -10.15 -11.26
CA THR A 255 15.86 -10.54 -12.65
C THR A 255 15.28 -11.92 -12.92
N ILE A 256 14.39 -12.02 -13.91
CA ILE A 256 13.81 -13.27 -14.41
C ILE A 256 14.13 -13.45 -15.91
N PRO A 257 14.12 -14.68 -16.44
CA PRO A 257 14.10 -14.89 -17.88
C PRO A 257 12.88 -14.21 -18.51
N LEU A 258 13.02 -13.62 -19.70
CA LEU A 258 11.88 -13.05 -20.41
C LEU A 258 10.84 -14.17 -20.69
N PRO A 259 9.56 -14.01 -20.31
CA PRO A 259 8.53 -14.99 -20.61
C PRO A 259 8.37 -15.21 -22.12
N ALA A 260 8.07 -16.44 -22.52
CA ALA A 260 7.82 -16.79 -23.93
C ALA A 260 6.47 -16.29 -24.46
N ASP A 261 5.58 -15.86 -23.57
CA ASP A 261 4.28 -15.29 -23.93
C ASP A 261 4.45 -13.95 -24.66
N LEU A 262 3.61 -13.68 -25.66
CA LEU A 262 3.65 -12.39 -26.38
C LEU A 262 3.24 -11.20 -25.49
N THR A 263 2.43 -11.48 -24.47
CA THR A 263 1.99 -10.51 -23.46
C THR A 263 1.91 -11.24 -22.14
N ARG A 264 2.48 -10.66 -21.09
CA ARG A 264 2.31 -11.08 -19.70
C ARG A 264 2.39 -9.84 -18.82
N LEU A 265 1.53 -9.78 -17.83
CA LEU A 265 1.46 -8.70 -16.86
C LEU A 265 2.09 -9.15 -15.54
N PHE A 266 2.68 -8.21 -14.83
CA PHE A 266 3.36 -8.45 -13.55
C PHE A 266 2.91 -7.43 -12.52
N VAL A 267 2.85 -7.88 -11.26
CA VAL A 267 2.67 -7.03 -10.09
C VAL A 267 3.66 -7.42 -9.02
N ILE A 268 4.23 -6.42 -8.36
CA ILE A 268 4.95 -6.59 -7.10
C ILE A 268 3.97 -6.31 -5.97
N GLU A 269 3.72 -7.32 -5.15
CA GLU A 269 2.99 -7.20 -3.89
C GLU A 269 4.00 -7.03 -2.77
N GLY A 270 3.89 -5.95 -2.01
CA GLY A 270 4.64 -5.74 -0.76
C GLY A 270 3.74 -5.98 0.44
N PHE A 271 4.28 -6.63 1.47
CA PHE A 271 3.60 -6.86 2.74
C PHE A 271 4.61 -6.87 3.88
N GLU A 272 4.18 -6.54 5.10
CA GLU A 272 5.05 -6.59 6.27
C GLU A 272 5.50 -8.02 6.54
N ALA A 273 6.79 -8.19 6.84
CA ALA A 273 7.30 -9.45 7.33
C ALA A 273 6.57 -9.82 8.64
N PRO A 274 6.30 -11.11 8.89
CA PRO A 274 5.82 -11.54 10.19
C PRO A 274 6.79 -11.09 11.29
N PRO A 275 6.30 -10.59 12.44
CA PRO A 275 7.18 -10.20 13.53
C PRO A 275 8.06 -11.36 13.99
N VAL A 276 9.35 -11.09 14.19
CA VAL A 276 10.30 -12.02 14.80
C VAL A 276 10.08 -12.04 16.30
N ILE A 277 9.67 -13.19 16.83
CA ILE A 277 9.52 -13.41 18.27
C ILE A 277 10.92 -13.51 18.91
N LEU A 278 11.24 -12.56 19.79
CA LEU A 278 12.50 -12.45 20.52
C LEU A 278 12.44 -13.17 21.87
N PHE A 279 11.26 -13.19 22.49
CA PHE A 279 10.98 -13.92 23.72
C PHE A 279 9.50 -14.26 23.78
N ASN A 280 9.17 -15.48 24.22
CA ASN A 280 7.80 -15.88 24.50
C ASN A 280 7.81 -16.86 25.68
N ASP A 281 6.94 -16.61 26.65
CA ASP A 281 6.74 -17.48 27.80
C ASP A 281 5.27 -17.40 28.23
N ASP A 282 4.57 -18.53 28.04
CA ASP A 282 3.19 -18.74 28.48
C ASP A 282 3.11 -19.16 29.95
N LEU A 283 4.24 -19.19 30.66
CA LEU A 283 4.37 -19.57 32.07
C LEU A 283 3.94 -21.01 32.38
N GLU A 284 3.62 -21.84 31.39
CA GLU A 284 3.24 -23.24 31.62
C GLU A 284 4.42 -24.20 31.61
N SER A 285 5.60 -23.69 31.28
CA SER A 285 6.84 -24.46 31.25
C SER A 285 7.69 -24.32 32.52
N GLY A 286 7.14 -23.70 33.58
CA GLY A 286 7.77 -23.48 34.87
C GLY A 286 8.51 -22.13 34.97
N VAL A 287 9.21 -21.89 36.09
CA VAL A 287 9.85 -20.60 36.43
C VAL A 287 11.00 -20.19 35.49
N GLN A 288 11.57 -21.09 34.70
CA GLN A 288 12.54 -20.86 33.60
C GLN A 288 13.43 -19.59 33.60
N GLY A 289 14.08 -19.25 34.72
CA GLY A 289 15.02 -18.11 34.78
C GLY A 289 14.40 -16.78 35.21
N TRP A 290 13.10 -16.75 35.48
CA TRP A 290 12.44 -15.66 36.19
C TRP A 290 12.99 -15.54 37.61
N THR A 291 13.11 -14.31 38.11
CA THR A 291 13.60 -14.03 39.46
C THR A 291 12.73 -13.01 40.16
N THR A 292 12.63 -13.12 41.49
CA THR A 292 11.80 -12.23 42.31
C THR A 292 12.66 -11.50 43.34
N LEU A 293 12.24 -10.29 43.71
CA LEU A 293 12.88 -9.46 44.71
C LEU A 293 11.85 -8.91 45.68
N VAL A 294 12.25 -8.82 46.94
CA VAL A 294 11.50 -8.18 48.02
C VAL A 294 12.35 -7.03 48.55
N ASN A 295 11.84 -5.81 48.41
CA ASN A 295 12.52 -4.55 48.74
C ASN A 295 11.87 -3.83 49.93
N ASP A 296 10.90 -4.46 50.60
CA ASP A 296 10.35 -4.01 51.87
C ASP A 296 10.89 -4.83 53.06
N ALA A 297 10.55 -4.41 54.28
CA ALA A 297 11.06 -5.01 55.51
C ALA A 297 10.24 -6.21 56.00
N VAL A 298 9.01 -6.38 55.52
CA VAL A 298 8.02 -7.30 56.08
C VAL A 298 7.97 -8.60 55.26
N GLY A 299 7.99 -8.49 53.93
CA GLY A 299 7.88 -9.61 53.00
C GLY A 299 6.54 -10.34 53.11
N ASN A 300 5.45 -9.59 53.33
CA ASN A 300 4.08 -10.12 53.38
C ASN A 300 3.44 -10.27 51.99
N THR A 301 4.00 -9.63 50.96
CA THR A 301 3.69 -9.89 49.55
C THR A 301 4.95 -10.41 48.86
N LEU A 302 4.79 -11.42 48.02
CA LEU A 302 5.83 -12.02 47.19
C LEU A 302 5.29 -12.15 45.76
N TRP A 303 6.14 -12.02 44.75
CA TRP A 303 5.78 -12.58 43.45
C TRP A 303 5.82 -14.10 43.56
N GLU A 304 4.69 -14.75 43.34
CA GLU A 304 4.51 -16.19 43.43
C GLU A 304 4.05 -16.75 42.09
N PHE A 305 4.61 -17.91 41.72
CA PHE A 305 4.29 -18.62 40.48
C PHE A 305 3.38 -19.81 40.78
N GLY A 306 2.25 -19.87 40.10
CA GLY A 306 1.28 -20.95 40.27
C GLY A 306 -0.14 -20.49 39.95
N THR A 307 -1.13 -21.25 40.43
CA THR A 307 -2.54 -20.93 40.19
C THR A 307 -3.00 -19.78 41.08
N PRO A 308 -3.46 -18.64 40.51
CA PRO A 308 -4.05 -17.55 41.27
C PRO A 308 -5.25 -18.01 42.11
N GLY A 309 -5.44 -17.42 43.28
CA GLY A 309 -6.44 -17.86 44.26
C GLY A 309 -6.70 -16.86 45.38
N GLY A 310 -6.64 -15.56 45.06
CA GLY A 310 -7.03 -14.48 45.97
C GLY A 310 -8.50 -14.55 46.38
N SER A 311 -8.87 -13.77 47.40
CA SER A 311 -10.26 -13.57 47.81
C SER A 311 -11.09 -12.91 46.71
N THR A 312 -10.43 -12.12 45.86
CA THR A 312 -10.94 -11.53 44.61
C THR A 312 -9.96 -11.84 43.46
N GLY A 313 -10.24 -11.34 42.26
CA GLY A 313 -9.39 -11.52 41.09
C GLY A 313 -9.51 -12.89 40.41
N PRO A 314 -8.51 -13.31 39.63
CA PRO A 314 -8.56 -14.51 38.83
C PRO A 314 -8.35 -15.77 39.68
N LEU A 315 -8.91 -16.90 39.24
CA LEU A 315 -8.76 -18.23 39.86
C LEU A 315 -7.94 -19.21 39.00
N SER A 316 -7.36 -18.69 37.92
CA SER A 316 -6.53 -19.37 36.93
C SER A 316 -5.63 -18.32 36.28
N GLY A 317 -4.61 -18.74 35.53
CA GLY A 317 -3.95 -17.81 34.61
C GLY A 317 -4.85 -17.48 33.40
N ALA A 318 -4.30 -16.73 32.46
CA ALA A 318 -5.00 -16.31 31.25
C ALA A 318 -5.43 -17.53 30.42
N ASP A 319 -6.53 -17.43 29.68
CA ASP A 319 -7.10 -18.55 28.91
C ASP A 319 -7.41 -19.83 29.72
N ASN A 320 -7.57 -19.70 31.04
CA ASN A 320 -7.68 -20.82 31.99
C ASN A 320 -6.42 -21.69 32.08
N SER A 321 -5.25 -21.09 31.87
CA SER A 321 -3.95 -21.69 32.12
C SER A 321 -3.77 -22.01 33.62
N ALA A 322 -2.81 -22.88 33.94
CA ALA A 322 -2.64 -23.36 35.30
C ALA A 322 -1.76 -22.43 36.15
N ASN A 323 -0.85 -21.71 35.52
CA ASN A 323 0.20 -20.94 36.16
C ASN A 323 0.21 -19.51 35.64
N ALA A 324 0.33 -18.58 36.56
CA ALA A 324 0.65 -17.18 36.29
C ALA A 324 1.60 -16.67 37.37
N TRP A 325 2.19 -15.50 37.15
CA TRP A 325 2.86 -14.77 38.22
C TRP A 325 1.85 -13.86 38.91
N SER A 326 1.72 -13.94 40.23
CA SER A 326 0.83 -13.09 41.01
C SER A 326 1.54 -12.47 42.22
N THR A 327 1.10 -11.29 42.65
CA THR A 327 1.54 -10.64 43.89
C THR A 327 0.91 -11.34 45.11
N ASN A 328 1.42 -12.53 45.41
CA ASN A 328 0.82 -13.66 46.14
C ASN A 328 -0.15 -14.46 45.27
N LEU A 329 -0.21 -15.77 45.48
CA LEU A 329 -1.33 -16.59 44.98
C LEU A 329 -2.62 -16.33 45.76
N GLY A 330 -2.53 -15.68 46.92
CA GLY A 330 -3.65 -15.16 47.71
C GLY A 330 -3.73 -13.63 47.66
N ASP A 331 -4.32 -13.01 48.67
CA ASP A 331 -4.38 -11.54 48.76
C ASP A 331 -2.99 -10.93 49.03
N TYR A 332 -2.70 -9.75 48.46
CA TYR A 332 -1.48 -9.00 48.78
C TYR A 332 -1.57 -8.36 50.17
N GLY A 333 -0.42 -8.00 50.74
CA GLY A 333 -0.31 -7.33 52.03
C GLY A 333 0.06 -5.84 51.94
N PRO A 334 -0.16 -5.05 53.00
CA PRO A 334 0.24 -3.64 53.07
C PRO A 334 1.75 -3.45 53.05
N ASP A 335 2.20 -2.23 52.77
CA ASP A 335 3.58 -1.73 52.82
C ASP A 335 4.57 -2.58 52.00
N SER A 336 4.09 -3.18 50.90
CA SER A 336 4.89 -4.08 50.07
C SER A 336 5.68 -3.33 49.02
N SER A 337 6.88 -3.82 48.70
CA SER A 337 7.65 -3.36 47.55
C SER A 337 8.37 -4.55 46.94
N ILE A 338 7.85 -5.06 45.83
CA ILE A 338 8.35 -6.29 45.21
C ILE A 338 8.57 -6.12 43.72
N ALA A 339 9.48 -6.90 43.17
CA ALA A 339 9.78 -6.92 41.75
C ALA A 339 9.87 -8.34 41.19
N LEU A 340 9.40 -8.51 39.96
CA LEU A 340 9.54 -9.72 39.15
C LEU A 340 10.39 -9.39 37.93
N ARG A 341 11.37 -10.22 37.62
CA ARG A 341 12.29 -10.05 36.49
C ARG A 341 12.21 -11.23 35.54
N SER A 342 12.10 -10.93 34.26
CA SER A 342 12.22 -11.92 33.18
C SER A 342 13.63 -12.51 33.10
N PRO A 343 13.80 -13.62 32.37
CA PRO A 343 15.08 -13.98 31.76
C PRO A 343 15.64 -12.85 30.88
N ALA A 344 16.93 -12.96 30.52
CA ALA A 344 17.56 -12.02 29.62
C ALA A 344 17.07 -12.21 28.17
N ILE A 345 16.71 -11.11 27.50
CA ILE A 345 16.13 -11.04 26.16
C ILE A 345 17.10 -10.28 25.25
N ASP A 346 17.55 -10.92 24.17
CA ASP A 346 18.50 -10.34 23.23
C ASP A 346 17.77 -9.43 22.21
N LEU A 347 17.99 -8.12 22.31
CA LEU A 347 17.45 -7.12 21.38
C LEU A 347 18.56 -6.56 20.46
N SER A 348 19.70 -7.23 20.35
CA SER A 348 20.86 -6.72 19.60
C SER A 348 20.66 -6.66 18.09
N THR A 349 19.68 -7.39 17.54
CA THR A 349 19.46 -7.54 16.10
C THR A 349 18.26 -6.76 15.57
N VAL A 350 17.51 -6.08 16.45
CA VAL A 350 16.26 -5.38 16.08
C VAL A 350 16.43 -3.88 16.17
N THR A 351 15.63 -3.14 15.41
CA THR A 351 15.63 -1.66 15.41
C THR A 351 14.47 -1.08 16.22
N ARG A 352 13.45 -1.87 16.49
CA ARG A 352 12.31 -1.60 17.38
C ARG A 352 11.71 -2.93 17.85
N ALA A 353 10.99 -2.92 18.97
CA ALA A 353 10.33 -4.09 19.52
C ALA A 353 9.10 -3.70 20.33
N GLU A 354 8.13 -4.61 20.46
CA GLU A 354 6.95 -4.48 21.32
C GLU A 354 6.92 -5.61 22.34
N LEU A 355 6.65 -5.26 23.61
CA LEU A 355 6.29 -6.18 24.67
C LEU A 355 4.76 -6.27 24.75
N THR A 356 4.26 -7.50 24.76
CA THR A 356 2.86 -7.81 25.06
C THR A 356 2.75 -8.82 26.20
N PHE A 357 1.79 -8.66 27.08
CA PHE A 357 1.47 -9.64 28.11
C PHE A 357 0.01 -9.51 28.57
N GLU A 358 -0.55 -10.58 29.09
CA GLU A 358 -1.87 -10.57 29.73
C GLU A 358 -1.72 -10.09 31.17
N VAL A 359 -2.61 -9.20 31.60
CA VAL A 359 -2.64 -8.65 32.96
C VAL A 359 -4.03 -8.77 33.56
N PHE A 360 -4.08 -9.05 34.86
CA PHE A 360 -5.26 -8.86 35.69
C PHE A 360 -4.88 -7.93 36.85
N ARG A 361 -5.51 -6.75 36.90
CA ARG A 361 -5.34 -5.77 37.98
C ARG A 361 -6.54 -5.81 38.91
N ASP A 362 -6.24 -6.01 40.18
CA ASP A 362 -7.21 -6.10 41.26
C ASP A 362 -6.54 -5.62 42.55
N ALA A 363 -6.12 -4.35 42.55
CA ALA A 363 -5.66 -3.65 43.75
C ALA A 363 -6.86 -2.99 44.45
N ASP A 364 -6.63 -2.14 45.45
CA ASP A 364 -7.70 -1.41 46.14
C ASP A 364 -8.23 -0.18 45.37
N GLY A 365 -7.58 0.14 44.24
CA GLY A 365 -7.91 1.27 43.36
C GLY A 365 -7.38 2.62 43.84
N PHE A 366 -6.65 2.69 44.95
CA PHE A 366 -6.16 3.94 45.54
C PHE A 366 -4.87 3.78 46.36
N GLY A 367 -3.82 4.50 45.99
CA GLY A 367 -2.58 4.54 46.80
C GLY A 367 -1.56 3.47 46.43
N ASP A 368 -2.04 2.33 45.93
CA ASP A 368 -1.20 1.31 45.31
C ASP A 368 -0.65 1.75 43.93
N SER A 369 0.52 1.23 43.56
CA SER A 369 1.14 1.51 42.27
C SER A 369 1.89 0.31 41.69
N ALA A 370 1.86 0.20 40.36
CA ALA A 370 2.69 -0.74 39.62
C ALA A 370 3.31 -0.05 38.41
N PHE A 371 4.47 -0.54 38.02
CA PHE A 371 5.17 -0.05 36.83
C PHE A 371 6.09 -1.12 36.26
N LEU A 372 6.44 -0.94 35.00
CA LEU A 372 7.37 -1.76 34.26
C LEU A 372 8.61 -0.93 33.89
N ARG A 373 9.78 -1.56 33.89
CA ARG A 373 11.01 -0.95 33.35
C ARG A 373 11.91 -1.97 32.68
N PHE A 374 12.75 -1.48 31.78
CA PHE A 374 13.78 -2.26 31.11
C PHE A 374 15.12 -2.06 31.81
N LEU A 375 15.83 -3.15 32.08
CA LEU A 375 17.15 -3.16 32.71
C LEU A 375 18.16 -3.80 31.77
N ARG A 376 19.40 -3.31 31.72
CA ARG A 376 20.48 -4.03 31.04
C ARG A 376 20.78 -5.33 31.80
N ALA A 377 20.82 -6.46 31.10
CA ALA A 377 20.96 -7.78 31.72
C ALA A 377 22.30 -7.98 32.45
N SER A 378 23.36 -7.25 32.07
CA SER A 378 24.70 -7.43 32.65
C SER A 378 24.90 -6.78 34.02
N ASP A 379 24.21 -5.68 34.30
CA ASP A 379 24.46 -4.83 35.48
C ASP A 379 23.19 -4.25 36.13
N PHE A 380 22.01 -4.58 35.59
CA PHE A 380 20.70 -4.08 36.03
C PHE A 380 20.55 -2.55 35.97
N VAL A 381 21.37 -1.86 35.17
CA VAL A 381 21.15 -0.43 34.91
C VAL A 381 19.83 -0.25 34.18
N GLN A 382 18.97 0.62 34.71
CA GLN A 382 17.72 0.96 34.04
C GLN A 382 17.98 1.67 32.70
N LEU A 383 17.26 1.22 31.68
CA LEU A 383 17.27 1.75 30.33
C LEU A 383 15.93 2.46 30.12
N GLY A 384 15.97 3.76 29.77
CA GLY A 384 14.76 4.55 29.52
C GLY A 384 13.90 4.83 30.77
N GLY A 385 12.69 5.33 30.51
CA GLY A 385 11.69 5.62 31.53
C GLY A 385 10.91 4.38 32.00
N GLU A 386 10.24 4.51 33.14
CA GLU A 386 9.31 3.49 33.64
C GLU A 386 7.93 3.69 32.99
N THR A 387 7.24 2.59 32.68
CA THR A 387 5.87 2.59 32.14
C THR A 387 4.90 2.26 33.28
N PRO A 388 4.02 3.18 33.70
CA PRO A 388 3.07 2.90 34.76
C PRO A 388 2.02 1.88 34.32
N LEU A 389 1.64 0.99 35.23
CA LEU A 389 0.47 0.12 35.12
C LEU A 389 -0.61 0.70 36.03
N ASP A 390 -1.69 1.19 35.44
CA ASP A 390 -2.75 1.88 36.17
C ASP A 390 -3.55 0.90 37.05
N LEU A 391 -3.26 0.91 38.35
CA LEU A 391 -3.95 0.10 39.36
C LEU A 391 -5.26 0.73 39.87
N SER A 392 -5.70 1.87 39.33
CA SER A 392 -7.08 2.34 39.55
C SER A 392 -8.10 1.53 38.72
N VAL A 393 -7.61 0.72 37.78
CA VAL A 393 -8.40 -0.21 36.98
C VAL A 393 -8.62 -1.51 37.74
N PHE A 394 -9.87 -1.96 37.74
CA PHE A 394 -10.30 -3.28 38.21
C PHE A 394 -10.69 -4.13 37.02
N ASP A 395 -9.82 -5.06 36.67
CA ASP A 395 -10.08 -5.99 35.59
C ASP A 395 -11.11 -7.05 36.06
N ILE A 396 -12.00 -7.44 35.16
CA ILE A 396 -12.97 -8.53 35.39
C ILE A 396 -12.60 -9.81 34.63
N ASP A 397 -11.62 -9.69 33.74
CA ASP A 397 -11.00 -10.73 32.94
C ASP A 397 -9.58 -10.25 32.58
N PHE A 398 -8.70 -11.16 32.16
CA PHE A 398 -7.38 -10.77 31.67
C PHE A 398 -7.50 -9.81 30.49
N SER A 399 -6.56 -8.86 30.44
CA SER A 399 -6.46 -7.91 29.34
C SER A 399 -5.03 -7.80 28.83
N THR A 400 -4.86 -7.62 27.53
CA THR A 400 -3.54 -7.48 26.92
C THR A 400 -3.00 -6.06 27.12
N ILE A 401 -1.81 -5.96 27.72
CA ILE A 401 -1.00 -4.74 27.71
C ILE A 401 -0.01 -4.79 26.54
N ARG A 402 0.15 -3.67 25.83
CA ARG A 402 1.12 -3.48 24.75
C ARG A 402 2.02 -2.29 25.08
N ILE A 403 3.33 -2.52 25.11
CA ILE A 403 4.34 -1.51 25.46
C ILE A 403 5.44 -1.55 24.41
N ALA A 404 5.63 -0.44 23.69
CA ALA A 404 6.81 -0.26 22.86
C ALA A 404 8.07 -0.33 23.74
N VAL A 405 9.05 -1.15 23.32
CA VAL A 405 10.34 -1.23 24.01
C VAL A 405 11.04 0.12 23.89
N VAL A 406 11.56 0.62 25.00
CA VAL A 406 12.23 1.93 25.05
C VAL A 406 13.45 1.96 24.13
N PRO A 407 13.73 3.07 23.42
CA PRO A 407 14.84 3.15 22.48
C PRO A 407 16.20 2.81 23.10
N GLU A 408 16.40 3.13 24.38
CA GLU A 408 17.64 2.83 25.12
C GLU A 408 17.86 1.33 25.38
N ALA A 409 16.83 0.51 25.23
CA ALA A 409 16.90 -0.95 25.34
C ALA A 409 17.19 -1.65 24.00
N ILE A 410 16.98 -0.96 22.88
CA ILE A 410 17.27 -1.50 21.54
C ILE A 410 18.78 -1.61 21.35
N GLY A 411 19.24 -2.76 20.82
CA GLY A 411 20.67 -3.04 20.66
C GLY A 411 21.34 -3.68 21.89
N GLU A 412 20.60 -3.83 23.00
CA GLU A 412 21.10 -4.39 24.27
C GLU A 412 20.53 -5.79 24.53
N ASN A 413 21.12 -6.50 25.50
CA ASN A 413 20.48 -7.67 26.11
C ASN A 413 19.81 -7.21 27.41
N VAL A 414 18.50 -7.42 27.55
CA VAL A 414 17.68 -6.74 28.57
C VAL A 414 16.92 -7.70 29.46
N ILE A 415 16.54 -7.22 30.64
CA ILE A 415 15.61 -7.85 31.56
C ILE A 415 14.43 -6.90 31.73
N ILE A 416 13.22 -7.43 31.64
CA ILE A 416 12.00 -6.69 31.93
C ILE A 416 11.68 -6.88 33.40
N GLU A 417 11.43 -5.78 34.11
CA GLU A 417 11.08 -5.81 35.53
C GLU A 417 9.70 -5.21 35.78
N TRP A 418 8.80 -6.00 36.35
CA TRP A 418 7.49 -5.58 36.85
C TRP A 418 7.59 -5.30 38.34
N ASN A 419 7.20 -4.10 38.77
CA ASN A 419 7.20 -3.69 40.17
C ASN A 419 5.76 -3.54 40.66
N PHE A 420 5.52 -3.94 41.91
CA PHE A 420 4.29 -3.69 42.64
C PHE A 420 4.61 -3.09 44.01
N ILE A 421 3.91 -2.01 44.34
CA ILE A 421 4.04 -1.29 45.60
C ILE A 421 2.64 -1.09 46.17
N SER A 422 2.41 -1.60 47.39
CA SER A 422 1.17 -1.33 48.12
C SER A 422 1.36 -0.26 49.18
N ASP A 423 0.27 0.45 49.48
CA ASP A 423 0.25 1.42 50.55
C ASP A 423 0.06 0.74 51.94
N SER A 424 -0.15 1.53 52.99
CA SER A 424 -0.24 1.03 54.36
C SER A 424 -1.58 0.36 54.75
N THR A 425 -2.57 0.34 53.86
CA THR A 425 -3.89 -0.24 54.15
C THR A 425 -3.90 -1.76 53.99
N PRO A 426 -4.47 -2.50 54.96
CA PRO A 426 -4.71 -3.92 54.78
C PRO A 426 -5.88 -4.14 53.84
N ASP A 427 -5.60 -4.77 52.71
CA ASP A 427 -6.54 -4.99 51.63
C ASP A 427 -6.78 -6.48 51.39
N ALA A 428 -7.99 -6.81 50.91
CA ALA A 428 -8.41 -8.18 50.63
C ALA A 428 -8.62 -8.36 49.12
N PHE A 429 -7.58 -8.01 48.36
CA PHE A 429 -7.57 -8.15 46.91
C PHE A 429 -6.34 -8.92 46.42
N SER A 430 -6.40 -9.51 45.21
CA SER A 430 -5.31 -10.33 44.67
C SER A 430 -4.10 -9.54 44.16
N GLY A 431 -4.26 -8.24 43.95
CA GLY A 431 -3.20 -7.34 43.50
C GLY A 431 -2.98 -7.42 41.99
N LEU A 432 -1.78 -7.80 41.56
CA LEU A 432 -1.40 -7.88 40.16
C LEU A 432 -1.06 -9.31 39.75
N THR A 433 -1.70 -9.80 38.69
CA THR A 433 -1.36 -11.06 38.04
C THR A 433 -0.93 -10.80 36.59
N ILE A 434 0.14 -11.44 36.13
CA ILE A 434 0.61 -11.39 34.74
C ILE A 434 0.79 -12.78 34.14
N ASP A 435 0.54 -12.89 32.83
CA ASP A 435 0.65 -14.13 32.06
C ASP A 435 0.98 -13.84 30.57
N ASN A 436 1.25 -14.89 29.79
CA ASN A 436 1.42 -14.83 28.32
C ASN A 436 2.37 -13.72 27.83
N ILE A 437 3.62 -13.74 28.30
CA ILE A 437 4.61 -12.71 27.99
C ILE A 437 5.20 -12.97 26.61
N ASN A 438 5.21 -11.95 25.75
CA ASN A 438 5.79 -12.00 24.42
C ASN A 438 6.53 -10.70 24.10
N VAL A 439 7.73 -10.82 23.55
CA VAL A 439 8.48 -9.72 22.96
C VAL A 439 8.77 -10.09 21.52
N ALA A 440 8.35 -9.24 20.60
CA ALA A 440 8.64 -9.38 19.18
C ALA A 440 9.25 -8.09 18.63
N ASP A 441 9.96 -8.17 17.51
CA ASP A 441 10.24 -6.95 16.76
C ASP A 441 8.94 -6.27 16.32
N SER A 442 9.02 -4.98 16.06
CA SER A 442 7.99 -4.29 15.30
C SER A 442 8.61 -3.93 13.96
N ASN A 443 7.86 -4.02 12.87
CA ASN A 443 8.30 -3.44 11.59
C ASN A 443 8.01 -1.95 11.56
#